data_AF-W5YL18-F1
#
_entry.id   AF-W5YL18-F1
#
_cell.length_a   1.000
_cell.length_b   1.000
_cell.length_c   1.000
_cell.angle_alpha   90.00
_cell.angle_beta   90.00
_cell.angle_gamma   90.00
#
_symmetry.space_group_name_H-M   'P 1'
#
loop_
_entity.id
_entity.type
_entity.pdbx_description
1 polymer ?
#
loop_
_entity_poly.entity_id
_entity_poly.type
_entity_poly.pdbx_seq_one_letter_code
_entity_poly.pdbx_strand_id
1 'polypeptide(L)'
;MRISSEGQATDTAATEEGNRLKLAEGLVFLGLVGLIDPPRSEAIKAVAECQSAGIRVKMITGDHADTARAIADEVGLENPERVLTGADLDQLTDQQLASAAIDTDVFARTSPEHKLRLVIALQAQQETVAMTGDGVNDAPALKRADIGVAMGCKGSEAAKEASELVLADDNFASIVVAVREGRTIHDNIRKVISWTLPTNAGEASVIVWALLAGLTLPITPIQILWVNMVTAVTLGIALAFEASEADIMQRPPRERSEPLLSRSLVWHIVLVAVLFLMGVFGIFRFAINQGHSVEIAQTMAMNTLVAMQAFYLLFIRNKDTVALTWGKLMATRLVWLAIAAVLVGQLGLTYLPLLQRVFATAPVPGPEMLFSLLIGAALFVVIELEKQLRLRLTKGRE
;
A
#
# COMPACT_ATOMS: atom_id res chain seq x y z
N MET A 1 -26.35 -15.10 -22.42
CA MET A 1 -27.41 -16.12 -22.63
C MET A 1 -26.76 -17.39 -23.16
N ARG A 2 -26.88 -18.52 -22.46
CA ARG A 2 -26.57 -19.85 -22.98
C ARG A 2 -27.85 -20.44 -23.54
N ILE A 3 -27.82 -20.85 -24.81
CA ILE A 3 -28.98 -21.40 -25.50
C ILE A 3 -28.73 -22.89 -25.69
N SER A 4 -29.68 -23.71 -25.22
CA SER A 4 -29.69 -25.15 -25.48
C SER A 4 -30.87 -25.47 -26.40
N SER A 5 -30.61 -26.24 -27.45
CA SER A 5 -31.64 -26.78 -28.34
C SER A 5 -32.04 -28.17 -27.89
N GLU A 6 -33.33 -28.41 -27.68
CA GLU A 6 -33.86 -29.74 -27.40
C GLU A 6 -34.41 -30.37 -28.68
N GLY A 7 -33.97 -31.61 -28.95
CA GLY A 7 -34.46 -32.43 -30.05
C GLY A 7 -34.86 -33.80 -29.55
N GLN A 8 -35.95 -34.35 -30.08
CA GLN A 8 -36.40 -35.71 -29.79
C GLN A 8 -36.14 -36.59 -31.01
N ALA A 9 -35.45 -37.73 -30.81
CA ALA A 9 -35.21 -38.70 -31.88
C ALA A 9 -36.51 -39.43 -32.23
N THR A 10 -36.84 -39.53 -33.52
CA THR A 10 -38.08 -40.14 -33.99
C THR A 10 -38.02 -41.65 -34.16
N ASP A 11 -36.85 -42.29 -34.06
CA ASP A 11 -36.71 -43.74 -34.24
C ASP A 11 -35.65 -44.33 -33.29
N THR A 12 -36.06 -45.34 -32.52
CA THR A 12 -35.21 -46.06 -31.55
C THR A 12 -34.31 -47.06 -32.26
N ALA A 13 -33.09 -46.66 -32.60
CA ALA A 13 -31.98 -47.58 -32.83
C ALA A 13 -30.63 -46.90 -32.55
N ALA A 14 -30.36 -46.61 -31.27
CA ALA A 14 -29.01 -46.29 -30.84
C ALA A 14 -28.21 -47.60 -30.78
N THR A 15 -27.43 -47.90 -31.82
CA THR A 15 -26.39 -48.93 -31.76
C THR A 15 -25.10 -48.33 -31.20
N GLU A 16 -24.67 -48.83 -30.04
CA GLU A 16 -23.36 -48.51 -29.47
C GLU A 16 -22.25 -49.16 -30.30
N GLU A 17 -21.59 -48.38 -31.15
CA GLU A 17 -20.23 -48.67 -31.61
C GLU A 17 -19.31 -47.49 -31.30
N GLY A 18 -18.46 -47.67 -30.29
CA GLY A 18 -17.19 -46.97 -30.13
C GLY A 18 -17.23 -45.44 -30.00
N ASN A 19 -17.43 -44.95 -28.77
CA ASN A 19 -17.00 -43.65 -28.20
C ASN A 19 -17.10 -42.35 -29.06
N ARG A 20 -17.89 -42.34 -30.13
CA ARG A 20 -18.25 -41.17 -30.93
C ARG A 20 -19.76 -41.11 -31.00
N LEU A 21 -20.36 -40.09 -30.38
CA LEU A 21 -21.77 -39.73 -30.58
C LEU A 21 -22.00 -39.50 -32.08
N LYS A 22 -22.63 -40.44 -32.77
CA LYS A 22 -23.33 -40.12 -34.02
C LYS A 22 -24.42 -39.13 -33.63
N LEU A 23 -24.35 -37.91 -34.18
CA LEU A 23 -25.48 -36.99 -34.14
C LEU A 23 -26.69 -37.76 -34.66
N ALA A 24 -27.70 -37.95 -33.80
CA ALA A 24 -28.90 -38.67 -34.19
C ALA A 24 -29.50 -37.96 -35.42
N GLU A 25 -29.53 -38.65 -36.56
CA GLU A 25 -30.21 -38.16 -37.76
C GLU A 25 -31.73 -38.27 -37.53
N GLY A 26 -32.51 -37.28 -37.98
CA GLY A 26 -33.97 -37.28 -37.81
C GLY A 26 -34.50 -36.70 -36.50
N LEU A 27 -33.76 -35.80 -35.83
CA LEU A 27 -34.28 -35.09 -34.65
C LEU A 27 -35.41 -34.13 -35.02
N VAL A 28 -36.52 -34.18 -34.26
CA VAL A 28 -37.58 -33.17 -34.33
C VAL A 28 -37.26 -32.05 -33.33
N PHE A 29 -37.14 -30.83 -33.85
CA PHE A 29 -36.94 -29.63 -33.03
C PHE A 29 -38.20 -29.34 -32.21
N LEU A 30 -38.06 -29.31 -30.89
CA LEU A 30 -39.17 -29.02 -29.98
C LEU A 30 -39.20 -27.54 -29.56
N GLY A 31 -38.03 -26.96 -29.28
CA GLY A 31 -37.92 -25.58 -28.82
C GLY A 31 -36.51 -25.21 -28.35
N LEU A 32 -36.37 -23.97 -27.88
CA LEU A 32 -35.13 -23.43 -27.31
C LEU A 32 -35.36 -23.04 -25.86
N VAL A 33 -34.39 -23.37 -25.00
CA VAL A 33 -34.34 -22.87 -23.62
C VAL A 33 -33.16 -21.92 -23.50
N GLY A 34 -33.45 -20.70 -23.04
CA GLY A 34 -32.46 -19.66 -22.76
C GLY A 34 -32.16 -19.58 -21.27
N LEU A 35 -30.91 -19.81 -20.90
CA LEU A 35 -30.42 -19.66 -19.54
C LEU A 35 -29.45 -18.47 -19.48
N ILE A 36 -29.49 -17.71 -18.40
CA ILE A 36 -28.54 -16.62 -18.16
C ILE A 36 -27.97 -16.78 -16.75
N ASP A 37 -26.67 -16.58 -16.63
CA ASP A 37 -25.99 -16.38 -15.35
C ASP A 37 -25.74 -14.87 -15.24
N PRO A 38 -26.65 -14.10 -14.60
CA PRO A 38 -26.57 -12.65 -14.60
C PRO A 38 -25.38 -12.19 -13.75
N PRO A 39 -24.70 -11.10 -14.13
CA PRO A 39 -23.66 -10.52 -13.31
C PRO A 39 -24.23 -10.04 -11.98
N ARG A 40 -23.43 -10.19 -10.92
CA ARG A 40 -23.79 -9.73 -9.59
C ARG A 40 -23.79 -8.21 -9.53
N SER A 41 -24.76 -7.62 -8.84
CA SER A 41 -24.85 -6.16 -8.70
C SER A 41 -23.60 -5.55 -8.05
N GLU A 42 -22.96 -6.30 -7.15
CA GLU A 42 -21.71 -5.92 -6.49
C GLU A 42 -20.52 -5.93 -7.46
N ALA A 43 -20.52 -6.84 -8.45
CA ALA A 43 -19.47 -6.93 -9.47
C ALA A 43 -19.48 -5.71 -10.40
N ILE A 44 -20.67 -5.24 -10.80
CA ILE A 44 -20.84 -4.02 -11.61
C ILE A 44 -20.26 -2.81 -10.87
N LYS A 45 -20.62 -2.64 -9.58
CA LYS A 45 -20.10 -1.55 -8.74
C LYS A 45 -18.58 -1.65 -8.55
N ALA A 46 -18.08 -2.86 -8.33
CA ALA A 46 -16.66 -3.12 -8.13
C ALA A 46 -15.83 -2.80 -9.39
N VAL A 47 -16.34 -3.13 -10.58
CA VAL A 47 -15.70 -2.79 -11.86
C VAL A 47 -15.63 -1.28 -12.05
N ALA A 48 -16.73 -0.56 -11.80
CA ALA A 48 -16.76 0.89 -11.86
C ALA A 48 -15.78 1.54 -10.84
N GLU A 49 -15.67 0.98 -9.64
CA GLU A 49 -14.71 1.46 -8.64
C GLU A 49 -13.26 1.20 -9.08
N CYS A 50 -12.94 0.02 -9.62
CA CYS A 50 -11.62 -0.26 -10.21
C CYS A 50 -11.27 0.74 -11.32
N GLN A 51 -12.19 0.96 -12.27
CA GLN A 51 -11.97 1.88 -13.39
C GLN A 51 -11.77 3.33 -12.92
N SER A 52 -12.57 3.81 -11.96
CA SER A 52 -12.37 5.15 -11.39
C SER A 52 -11.05 5.29 -10.62
N ALA A 53 -10.50 4.18 -10.12
CA ALA A 53 -9.17 4.09 -9.52
C ALA A 53 -8.02 3.87 -10.53
N GLY A 54 -8.30 3.94 -11.84
CA GLY A 54 -7.34 3.71 -12.93
C GLY A 54 -6.90 2.25 -13.10
N ILE A 55 -7.66 1.29 -12.58
CA ILE A 55 -7.40 -0.15 -12.69
C ILE A 55 -8.23 -0.72 -13.83
N ARG A 56 -7.55 -1.26 -14.85
CA ARG A 56 -8.21 -1.93 -15.97
C ARG A 56 -8.68 -3.32 -15.54
N VAL A 57 -9.95 -3.62 -15.80
CA VAL A 57 -10.55 -4.94 -15.55
C VAL A 57 -10.69 -5.66 -16.89
N LYS A 58 -10.15 -6.88 -16.97
CA LYS A 58 -10.19 -7.72 -18.18
C LYS A 58 -10.90 -9.03 -17.87
N MET A 59 -11.84 -9.42 -18.72
CA MET A 59 -12.61 -10.66 -18.62
C MET A 59 -11.95 -11.77 -19.41
N ILE A 60 -11.73 -12.92 -18.77
CA ILE A 60 -11.20 -14.13 -19.40
C ILE A 60 -12.19 -15.26 -19.16
N THR A 61 -12.75 -15.84 -20.22
CA THR A 61 -13.82 -16.84 -20.12
C THR A 61 -13.72 -17.96 -21.15
N GLY A 62 -14.28 -19.12 -20.81
CA GLY A 62 -14.48 -20.25 -21.73
C GLY A 62 -15.77 -20.16 -22.57
N ASP A 63 -16.58 -19.13 -22.35
CA ASP A 63 -17.81 -18.88 -23.12
C ASP A 63 -17.52 -18.42 -24.55
N HIS A 64 -18.58 -18.40 -25.38
CA HIS A 64 -18.51 -17.86 -26.74
C HIS A 64 -18.29 -16.34 -26.73
N ALA A 65 -17.64 -15.83 -27.78
CA ALA A 65 -17.30 -14.41 -27.92
C ALA A 65 -18.51 -13.48 -27.73
N ASP A 66 -19.63 -13.77 -28.40
CA ASP A 66 -20.85 -12.94 -28.29
C ASP A 66 -21.45 -12.92 -26.88
N THR A 67 -21.40 -14.05 -26.17
CA THR A 67 -21.88 -14.13 -24.79
C THR A 67 -20.95 -13.35 -23.86
N ALA A 68 -19.63 -13.51 -24.04
CA ALA A 68 -18.64 -12.79 -23.25
C ALA A 68 -18.76 -11.27 -23.46
N ARG A 69 -18.93 -10.82 -24.71
CA ARG A 69 -19.17 -9.43 -25.10
C ARG A 69 -20.41 -8.85 -24.41
N ALA A 70 -21.52 -9.58 -24.45
CA ALA A 70 -22.76 -9.13 -23.80
C ALA A 70 -22.63 -9.00 -22.29
N ILE A 71 -21.97 -9.96 -21.61
CA ILE A 71 -21.73 -9.88 -20.17
C ILE A 71 -20.72 -8.76 -19.83
N ALA A 72 -19.71 -8.56 -20.66
CA ALA A 72 -18.74 -7.46 -20.50
C ALA A 72 -19.41 -6.08 -20.56
N ASP A 73 -20.36 -5.90 -21.49
CA ASP A 73 -21.16 -4.68 -21.61
C ASP A 73 -22.06 -4.49 -20.39
N GLU A 74 -22.75 -5.54 -19.95
CA GLU A 74 -23.63 -5.51 -18.76
C GLU A 74 -22.87 -5.20 -17.45
N VAL A 75 -21.63 -5.68 -17.35
CA VAL A 75 -20.74 -5.42 -16.20
C VAL A 75 -20.10 -4.03 -16.27
N GLY A 76 -20.09 -3.40 -17.45
CA GLY A 76 -19.55 -2.06 -17.66
C GLY A 76 -18.04 -2.02 -17.92
N LEU A 77 -17.49 -3.00 -18.65
CA LEU A 77 -16.10 -2.91 -19.14
C LEU A 77 -15.96 -1.74 -20.13
N GLU A 78 -14.75 -1.17 -20.25
CA GLU A 78 -14.51 0.04 -21.06
C GLU A 78 -14.58 -0.25 -22.56
N ASN A 79 -14.00 -1.37 -23.00
CA ASN A 79 -13.98 -1.79 -24.41
C ASN A 79 -14.64 -3.17 -24.60
N PRO A 80 -15.95 -3.33 -24.32
CA PRO A 80 -16.61 -4.64 -24.36
C PRO A 80 -16.64 -5.23 -25.78
N GLU A 81 -16.66 -4.38 -26.81
CA GLU A 81 -16.65 -4.77 -28.24
C GLU A 81 -15.30 -5.34 -28.71
N ARG A 82 -14.20 -5.07 -27.98
CA ARG A 82 -12.88 -5.58 -28.32
C ARG A 82 -12.70 -6.95 -27.69
N VAL A 83 -13.02 -7.98 -28.47
CA VAL A 83 -12.95 -9.40 -28.08
C VAL A 83 -11.87 -10.13 -28.86
N LEU A 84 -11.04 -10.90 -28.18
CA LEU A 84 -10.13 -11.89 -28.80
C LEU A 84 -10.50 -13.30 -28.36
N THR A 85 -10.55 -14.24 -29.29
CA THR A 85 -10.78 -15.65 -28.97
C THR A 85 -9.46 -16.40 -28.78
N GLY A 86 -9.50 -17.57 -28.14
CA GLY A 86 -8.32 -18.44 -28.05
C GLY A 86 -7.65 -18.70 -29.40
N ALA A 87 -8.43 -18.89 -30.47
CA ALA A 87 -7.90 -19.10 -31.81
C ALA A 87 -7.21 -17.85 -32.39
N ASP A 88 -7.62 -16.66 -31.97
CA ASP A 88 -6.94 -15.41 -32.35
C ASP A 88 -5.62 -15.28 -31.57
N LEU A 89 -5.62 -15.63 -30.28
CA LEU A 89 -4.43 -15.61 -29.43
C LEU A 89 -3.32 -16.57 -29.95
N ASP A 90 -3.70 -17.71 -30.52
CA ASP A 90 -2.77 -18.67 -31.13
C ASP A 90 -2.07 -18.12 -32.38
N GLN A 91 -2.69 -17.17 -33.08
CA GLN A 91 -2.13 -16.55 -34.29
C GLN A 91 -1.22 -15.36 -33.96
N LEU A 92 -1.33 -14.80 -32.75
CA LEU A 92 -0.54 -13.65 -32.33
C LEU A 92 0.82 -14.10 -31.77
N THR A 93 1.87 -13.44 -32.26
CA THR A 93 3.18 -13.48 -31.61
C THR A 93 3.11 -12.81 -30.23
N ASP A 94 4.04 -13.13 -29.33
CA ASP A 94 4.00 -12.60 -27.96
C ASP A 94 4.10 -11.06 -27.91
N GLN A 95 4.81 -10.43 -28.85
CA GLN A 95 4.91 -8.97 -28.94
C GLN A 95 3.59 -8.33 -29.44
N GLN A 96 2.93 -8.96 -30.42
CA GLN A 96 1.62 -8.52 -30.89
C GLN A 96 0.57 -8.72 -29.79
N LEU A 97 0.63 -9.84 -29.09
CA LEU A 97 -0.24 -10.14 -27.96
C LEU A 97 -0.07 -9.11 -26.83
N ALA A 98 1.17 -8.76 -26.48
CA ALA A 98 1.43 -7.76 -25.45
C ALA A 98 0.83 -6.39 -25.78
N SER A 99 0.84 -6.01 -27.06
CA SER A 99 0.23 -4.75 -27.51
C SER A 99 -1.30 -4.86 -27.53
N ALA A 100 -1.85 -5.93 -28.10
CA ALA A 100 -3.30 -6.15 -28.19
C ALA A 100 -3.95 -6.33 -26.80
N ALA A 101 -3.25 -6.97 -25.86
CA ALA A 101 -3.78 -7.24 -24.52
C ALA A 101 -4.04 -5.97 -23.71
N ILE A 102 -3.35 -4.86 -23.99
CA ILE A 102 -3.62 -3.57 -23.35
C ILE A 102 -4.99 -3.04 -23.76
N ASP A 103 -5.28 -3.14 -25.06
CA ASP A 103 -6.44 -2.56 -25.74
C ASP A 103 -7.69 -3.45 -25.72
N THR A 104 -7.55 -4.75 -25.44
CA THR A 104 -8.61 -5.76 -25.42
C THR A 104 -9.05 -6.05 -23.99
N ASP A 105 -10.35 -5.95 -23.72
CA ASP A 105 -10.90 -6.22 -22.38
C ASP A 105 -11.57 -7.59 -22.26
N VAL A 106 -11.88 -8.27 -23.37
CA VAL A 106 -12.58 -9.56 -23.36
C VAL A 106 -11.78 -10.63 -24.09
N PHE A 107 -11.49 -11.72 -23.40
CA PHE A 107 -10.85 -12.91 -23.95
C PHE A 107 -11.78 -14.12 -23.81
N ALA A 108 -12.23 -14.67 -24.92
CA ALA A 108 -13.24 -15.73 -24.98
C ALA A 108 -12.66 -17.06 -25.49
N ARG A 109 -13.31 -18.19 -25.17
CA ARG A 109 -12.85 -19.54 -25.55
C ARG A 109 -11.36 -19.78 -25.21
N THR A 110 -10.89 -19.28 -24.07
CA THR A 110 -9.47 -19.37 -23.70
C THR A 110 -9.11 -20.71 -23.06
N SER A 111 -7.93 -21.25 -23.39
CA SER A 111 -7.34 -22.40 -22.72
C SER A 111 -6.54 -21.98 -21.47
N PRO A 112 -6.12 -22.93 -20.62
CA PRO A 112 -5.21 -22.67 -19.50
C PRO A 112 -3.90 -21.99 -19.94
N GLU A 113 -3.35 -22.41 -21.08
CA GLU A 113 -2.12 -21.84 -21.65
C GLU A 113 -2.33 -20.39 -22.10
N HIS A 114 -3.50 -20.07 -22.64
CA HIS A 114 -3.84 -18.68 -23.03
C HIS A 114 -3.88 -17.75 -21.82
N LYS A 115 -4.45 -18.20 -20.70
CA LYS A 115 -4.46 -17.44 -19.45
C LYS A 115 -3.04 -17.08 -19.01
N LEU A 116 -2.14 -18.05 -19.02
CA LEU A 116 -0.73 -17.84 -18.67
C LEU A 116 -0.04 -16.87 -19.65
N ARG A 117 -0.24 -17.05 -20.97
CA ARG A 117 0.33 -16.16 -22.01
C ARG A 117 -0.14 -14.72 -21.83
N LEU A 118 -1.42 -14.50 -21.51
CA LEU A 118 -1.97 -13.16 -21.28
C LEU A 118 -1.33 -12.46 -20.08
N VAL A 119 -1.13 -13.17 -18.97
CA VAL A 119 -0.44 -12.62 -17.80
C VAL A 119 0.97 -12.18 -18.16
N ILE A 120 1.72 -13.02 -18.88
CA ILE A 120 3.08 -12.71 -19.33
C ILE A 120 3.09 -11.49 -20.26
N ALA A 121 2.14 -11.41 -21.19
CA ALA A 121 2.06 -10.33 -22.16
C ALA A 121 1.76 -8.96 -21.49
N LEU A 122 0.85 -8.94 -20.52
CA LEU A 122 0.56 -7.74 -19.72
C LEU A 122 1.74 -7.34 -18.84
N GLN A 123 2.42 -8.30 -18.20
CA GLN A 123 3.63 -8.04 -17.42
C GLN A 123 4.77 -7.47 -18.27
N ALA A 124 4.89 -7.88 -19.54
CA ALA A 124 5.87 -7.35 -20.48
C ALA A 124 5.66 -5.86 -20.80
N GLN A 125 4.44 -5.35 -20.61
CA GLN A 125 4.08 -3.92 -20.70
C GLN A 125 4.27 -3.17 -19.36
N GLN A 126 4.98 -3.76 -18.41
CA GLN A 126 5.19 -3.22 -17.05
C GLN A 126 3.92 -3.01 -16.22
N GLU A 127 2.83 -3.71 -16.57
CA GLU A 127 1.62 -3.71 -15.78
C GLU A 127 1.74 -4.62 -14.55
N THR A 128 1.06 -4.25 -13.47
CA THR A 128 0.87 -5.14 -12.32
C THR A 128 -0.41 -5.93 -12.50
N VAL A 129 -0.27 -7.25 -12.63
CA VAL A 129 -1.36 -8.14 -13.01
C VAL A 129 -1.85 -8.91 -11.78
N ALA A 130 -3.14 -8.72 -11.46
CA ALA A 130 -3.87 -9.60 -10.57
C ALA A 130 -4.70 -10.58 -11.42
N MET A 131 -4.52 -11.88 -11.20
CA MET A 131 -5.24 -12.95 -11.90
C MET A 131 -6.21 -13.60 -10.94
N THR A 132 -7.47 -13.78 -11.35
CA THR A 132 -8.46 -14.55 -10.58
C THR A 132 -8.70 -15.91 -11.21
N GLY A 133 -8.88 -16.95 -10.39
CA GLY A 133 -9.17 -18.31 -10.89
C GLY A 133 -9.71 -19.23 -9.80
N ASP A 134 -10.40 -20.29 -10.22
CA ASP A 134 -11.01 -21.29 -9.33
C ASP A 134 -10.54 -22.71 -9.65
N GLY A 135 -10.23 -23.00 -10.92
CA GLY A 135 -9.82 -24.32 -11.37
C GLY A 135 -8.32 -24.62 -11.18
N VAL A 136 -7.99 -25.92 -11.12
CA VAL A 136 -6.60 -26.42 -11.17
C VAL A 136 -5.87 -25.92 -12.43
N ASN A 137 -6.64 -25.74 -13.50
CA ASN A 137 -6.18 -25.20 -14.77
C ASN A 137 -5.68 -23.75 -14.67
N ASP A 138 -6.13 -22.99 -13.68
CA ASP A 138 -5.74 -21.59 -13.51
C ASP A 138 -4.47 -21.46 -12.67
N ALA A 139 -4.04 -22.53 -11.98
CA ALA A 139 -2.88 -22.52 -11.09
C ALA A 139 -1.59 -21.98 -11.74
N PRO A 140 -1.23 -22.33 -12.99
CA PRO A 140 -0.03 -21.76 -13.62
C PRO A 140 -0.13 -20.25 -13.82
N ALA A 141 -1.29 -19.74 -14.24
CA ALA A 141 -1.51 -18.33 -14.49
C ALA A 141 -1.61 -17.52 -13.18
N LEU A 142 -2.29 -18.08 -12.17
CA LEU A 142 -2.34 -17.55 -10.81
C LEU A 142 -0.93 -17.40 -10.24
N LYS A 143 -0.10 -18.45 -10.36
CA LYS A 143 1.26 -18.43 -9.82
C LYS A 143 2.18 -17.47 -10.57
N ARG A 144 1.90 -17.21 -11.84
CA ARG A 144 2.69 -16.31 -12.68
C ARG A 144 2.32 -14.84 -12.48
N ALA A 145 1.08 -14.55 -12.11
CA ALA A 145 0.61 -13.21 -11.85
C ALA A 145 1.41 -12.57 -10.70
N ASP A 146 1.40 -11.23 -10.64
CA ASP A 146 2.02 -10.54 -9.51
C ASP A 146 1.22 -10.76 -8.23
N ILE A 147 -0.09 -10.97 -8.38
CA ILE A 147 -1.01 -11.39 -7.32
C ILE A 147 -1.99 -12.42 -7.91
N GLY A 148 -1.85 -13.69 -7.53
CA GLY A 148 -2.86 -14.72 -7.76
C GLY A 148 -3.99 -14.61 -6.73
N VAL A 149 -5.24 -14.67 -7.21
CA VAL A 149 -6.45 -14.58 -6.40
C VAL A 149 -7.34 -15.82 -6.64
N ALA A 150 -7.46 -16.68 -5.62
CA ALA A 150 -8.30 -17.87 -5.69
C ALA A 150 -9.67 -17.69 -5.05
N MET A 151 -10.66 -18.43 -5.54
CA MET A 151 -11.99 -18.54 -4.93
C MET A 151 -11.93 -19.47 -3.69
N GLY A 152 -12.49 -19.04 -2.56
CA GLY A 152 -12.44 -19.76 -1.29
C GLY A 152 -13.42 -20.93 -1.23
N CYS A 153 -14.66 -20.76 -1.70
CA CYS A 153 -15.67 -21.80 -1.65
C CYS A 153 -15.65 -22.68 -2.90
N LYS A 154 -15.66 -22.08 -4.09
CA LYS A 154 -15.69 -22.81 -5.38
C LYS A 154 -14.31 -23.21 -5.88
N GLY A 155 -13.23 -22.61 -5.36
CA GLY A 155 -11.89 -22.87 -5.84
C GLY A 155 -11.33 -24.21 -5.40
N SER A 156 -10.61 -24.86 -6.31
CA SER A 156 -9.81 -26.06 -6.03
C SER A 156 -8.65 -25.76 -5.07
N GLU A 157 -8.23 -26.75 -4.30
CA GLU A 157 -7.09 -26.60 -3.38
C GLU A 157 -5.80 -26.22 -4.13
N ALA A 158 -5.59 -26.75 -5.34
CA ALA A 158 -4.46 -26.36 -6.18
C ALA A 158 -4.48 -24.88 -6.56
N ALA A 159 -5.65 -24.29 -6.84
CA ALA A 159 -5.78 -22.86 -7.13
C ALA A 159 -5.47 -22.01 -5.88
N LYS A 160 -5.94 -22.44 -4.71
CA LYS A 160 -5.68 -21.76 -3.42
C LYS A 160 -4.19 -21.80 -3.06
N GLU A 161 -3.53 -22.94 -3.21
CA GLU A 161 -2.08 -23.08 -2.96
C GLU A 161 -1.22 -22.27 -3.95
N ALA A 162 -1.71 -22.08 -5.18
CA ALA A 162 -1.02 -21.30 -6.20
C ALA A 162 -1.16 -19.79 -6.03
N SER A 163 -2.06 -19.31 -5.17
CA SER A 163 -2.46 -17.90 -5.06
C SER A 163 -1.94 -17.23 -3.78
N GLU A 164 -1.63 -15.94 -3.85
CA GLU A 164 -1.25 -15.12 -2.68
C GLU A 164 -2.47 -14.66 -1.87
N LEU A 165 -3.66 -14.58 -2.48
CA LEU A 165 -4.90 -14.16 -1.85
C LEU A 165 -6.04 -15.13 -2.14
N VAL A 166 -6.87 -15.43 -1.12
CA VAL A 166 -8.04 -16.30 -1.24
C VAL A 166 -9.29 -15.54 -0.81
N LEU A 167 -10.29 -15.48 -1.69
CA LEU A 167 -11.57 -14.82 -1.43
C LEU A 167 -12.49 -15.75 -0.65
N ALA A 168 -12.60 -15.55 0.65
CA ALA A 168 -13.43 -16.39 1.52
C ALA A 168 -14.92 -16.42 1.14
N ASP A 169 -15.40 -15.42 0.41
CA ASP A 169 -16.80 -15.21 0.02
C ASP A 169 -17.08 -15.36 -1.48
N ASP A 170 -16.07 -15.74 -2.27
CA ASP A 170 -16.17 -15.86 -3.74
C ASP A 170 -16.69 -14.58 -4.43
N ASN A 171 -16.40 -13.40 -3.87
CA ASN A 171 -16.92 -12.14 -4.38
C ASN A 171 -15.82 -11.24 -4.97
N PHE A 172 -15.99 -10.83 -6.23
CA PHE A 172 -15.10 -9.89 -6.90
C PHE A 172 -14.99 -8.54 -6.15
N ALA A 173 -16.05 -8.09 -5.48
CA ALA A 173 -16.03 -6.86 -4.69
C ALA A 173 -14.97 -6.89 -3.57
N SER A 174 -14.63 -8.07 -3.04
CA SER A 174 -13.61 -8.24 -2.01
C SER A 174 -12.20 -7.94 -2.53
N ILE A 175 -11.95 -8.08 -3.84
CA ILE A 175 -10.68 -7.66 -4.47
C ILE A 175 -10.54 -6.14 -4.40
N VAL A 176 -11.61 -5.40 -4.65
CA VAL A 176 -11.60 -3.93 -4.60
C VAL A 176 -11.28 -3.44 -3.19
N VAL A 177 -11.88 -4.08 -2.17
CA VAL A 177 -11.56 -3.82 -0.77
C VAL A 177 -10.08 -4.13 -0.48
N ALA A 178 -9.56 -5.26 -0.95
CA ALA A 178 -8.15 -5.62 -0.77
C ALA A 178 -7.20 -4.62 -1.43
N VAL A 179 -7.54 -4.12 -2.63
CA VAL A 179 -6.77 -3.06 -3.31
C VAL A 179 -6.78 -1.77 -2.50
N ARG A 180 -7.94 -1.36 -1.98
CA ARG A 180 -8.06 -0.17 -1.13
C ARG A 180 -7.17 -0.27 0.11
N GLU A 181 -7.25 -1.39 0.83
CA GLU A 181 -6.43 -1.63 2.02
C GLU A 181 -4.94 -1.71 1.67
N GLY A 182 -4.57 -2.33 0.54
CA GLY A 182 -3.19 -2.38 0.06
C GLY A 182 -2.62 -1.00 -0.24
N ARG A 183 -3.41 -0.09 -0.85
CA ARG A 183 -3.02 1.30 -1.08
C ARG A 183 -2.84 2.06 0.25
N THR A 184 -3.73 1.87 1.21
CA THR A 184 -3.60 2.46 2.56
C THR A 184 -2.34 1.99 3.28
N ILE A 185 -2.06 0.69 3.27
CA ILE A 185 -0.85 0.12 3.88
C ILE A 185 0.40 0.72 3.22
N HIS A 186 0.40 0.88 1.90
CA HIS A 186 1.52 1.49 1.19
C HIS A 186 1.76 2.95 1.61
N ASP A 187 0.71 3.77 1.67
CA ASP A 187 0.79 5.17 2.10
C ASP A 187 1.30 5.26 3.55
N ASN A 188 0.82 4.39 4.44
CA ASN A 188 1.29 4.32 5.82
C ASN A 188 2.76 3.91 5.91
N ILE A 189 3.22 2.93 5.11
CA ILE A 189 4.64 2.57 5.03
C ILE A 189 5.48 3.75 4.55
N ARG A 190 5.02 4.50 3.54
CA ARG A 190 5.73 5.70 3.04
C ARG A 190 5.82 6.79 4.12
N LYS A 191 4.77 6.98 4.92
CA LYS A 191 4.77 7.90 6.08
C LYS A 191 5.77 7.45 7.14
N VAL A 192 5.77 6.16 7.50
CA VAL A 192 6.76 5.59 8.45
C VAL A 192 8.18 5.79 7.94
N ILE A 193 8.48 5.48 6.67
CA ILE A 193 9.81 5.72 6.08
C ILE A 193 10.18 7.21 6.10
N SER A 194 9.22 8.09 5.77
CA SER A 194 9.42 9.54 5.78
C SER A 194 9.66 10.11 7.18
N TRP A 195 9.26 9.38 8.22
CA TRP A 195 9.53 9.71 9.61
C TRP A 195 10.85 9.10 10.08
N THR A 196 11.03 7.77 9.92
CA THR A 196 12.17 7.00 10.45
C THR A 196 13.51 7.41 9.83
N LEU A 197 13.60 7.62 8.52
CA LEU A 197 14.90 7.91 7.89
C LEU A 197 15.46 9.27 8.33
N PRO A 198 14.70 10.37 8.30
CA PRO A 198 15.20 11.66 8.77
C PRO A 198 15.52 11.68 10.26
N THR A 199 14.71 11.03 11.12
CA THR A 199 14.99 10.98 12.57
C THR A 199 16.26 10.19 12.86
N ASN A 200 16.45 9.02 12.23
CA ASN A 200 17.63 8.20 12.44
C ASN A 200 18.89 8.88 11.88
N ALA A 201 18.78 9.58 10.75
CA ALA A 201 19.88 10.39 10.22
C ALA A 201 20.24 11.53 11.18
N GLY A 202 19.25 12.19 11.79
CA GLY A 202 19.47 13.20 12.81
C GLY A 202 20.17 12.66 14.05
N GLU A 203 19.69 11.57 14.62
CA GLU A 203 20.34 10.89 15.75
C GLU A 203 21.79 10.51 15.44
N ALA A 204 22.00 9.83 14.31
CA ALA A 204 23.32 9.41 13.89
C ALA A 204 24.25 10.61 13.69
N SER A 205 23.75 11.70 13.10
CA SER A 205 24.54 12.91 12.88
C SER A 205 25.04 13.53 14.19
N VAL A 206 24.24 13.52 15.26
CA VAL A 206 24.64 14.04 16.58
C VAL A 206 25.82 13.26 17.15
N ILE A 207 25.76 11.94 17.07
CA ILE A 207 26.79 11.04 17.59
C ILE A 207 28.06 11.14 16.74
N VAL A 208 27.92 11.03 15.41
CA VAL A 208 29.04 11.10 14.48
C VAL A 208 29.77 12.43 14.62
N TRP A 209 29.03 13.55 14.70
CA TRP A 209 29.62 14.87 14.90
C TRP A 209 30.40 14.95 16.23
N ALA A 210 29.80 14.49 17.34
CA ALA A 210 30.46 14.52 18.64
C ALA A 210 31.76 13.70 18.65
N LEU A 211 31.77 12.52 18.03
CA LEU A 211 32.95 11.67 17.93
C LEU A 211 34.04 12.30 17.05
N LEU A 212 33.69 12.81 15.87
CA LEU A 212 34.64 13.46 14.96
C LEU A 212 35.26 14.72 15.56
N ALA A 213 34.48 15.47 16.34
CA ALA A 213 34.94 16.67 17.03
C ALA A 213 35.69 16.37 18.35
N GLY A 214 35.77 15.10 18.78
CA GLY A 214 36.38 14.72 20.05
C GLY A 214 35.65 15.28 21.28
N LEU A 215 34.34 15.50 21.17
CA LEU A 215 33.49 16.10 22.20
C LEU A 215 32.79 15.02 23.03
N THR A 216 32.39 15.39 24.24
CA THR A 216 31.54 14.53 25.08
C THR A 216 30.25 14.18 24.34
N LEU A 217 29.87 12.91 24.36
CA LEU A 217 28.65 12.44 23.70
C LEU A 217 27.41 13.12 24.31
N PRO A 218 26.60 13.83 23.51
CA PRO A 218 25.38 14.47 23.99
C PRO A 218 24.33 13.46 24.45
N ILE A 219 24.37 12.23 23.94
CA ILE A 219 23.44 11.15 24.29
C ILE A 219 24.24 9.86 24.44
N THR A 220 23.97 9.10 25.50
CA THR A 220 24.67 7.83 25.76
C THR A 220 24.08 6.67 24.94
N PRO A 221 24.85 5.57 24.72
CA PRO A 221 24.34 4.40 24.01
C PRO A 221 23.06 3.81 24.60
N ILE A 222 22.93 3.81 25.94
CA ILE A 222 21.73 3.27 26.61
C ILE A 222 20.51 4.19 26.45
N GLN A 223 20.71 5.50 26.36
CA GLN A 223 19.65 6.46 26.05
C GLN A 223 19.21 6.32 24.59
N ILE A 224 20.13 6.11 23.65
CA ILE A 224 19.81 5.82 22.24
C ILE A 224 19.01 4.53 22.12
N LEU A 225 19.36 3.50 22.89
CA LEU A 225 18.59 2.25 22.93
C LEU A 225 17.13 2.50 23.34
N TRP A 226 16.90 3.34 24.34
CA TRP A 226 15.54 3.74 24.73
C TRP A 226 14.80 4.47 23.61
N VAL A 227 15.47 5.45 22.99
CA VAL A 227 14.85 6.23 21.91
C VAL A 227 14.46 5.29 20.76
N ASN A 228 15.34 4.40 20.32
CA ASN A 228 15.04 3.48 19.23
C ASN A 228 14.00 2.41 19.59
N MET A 229 14.09 1.81 20.78
CA MET A 229 13.25 0.67 21.15
C MET A 229 11.87 1.07 21.63
N VAL A 230 11.77 2.18 22.39
CA VAL A 230 10.52 2.59 23.01
C VAL A 230 9.93 3.77 22.28
N THR A 231 10.70 4.85 22.11
CA THR A 231 10.16 6.09 21.53
C THR A 231 9.80 5.85 20.05
N ALA A 232 10.75 5.34 19.27
CA ALA A 232 10.58 5.24 17.83
C ALA A 232 9.61 4.15 17.40
N VAL A 233 9.62 2.99 18.08
CA VAL A 233 8.62 1.94 17.85
C VAL A 233 7.22 2.44 18.18
N THR A 234 7.02 3.09 19.35
CA THR A 234 5.70 3.59 19.77
C THR A 234 5.15 4.62 18.79
N LEU A 235 5.97 5.59 18.39
CA LEU A 235 5.58 6.63 17.43
C LEU A 235 5.40 6.07 16.00
N GLY A 236 6.28 5.15 15.58
CA GLY A 236 6.23 4.52 14.26
C GLY A 236 4.99 3.64 14.06
N ILE A 237 4.59 2.87 15.08
CA ILE A 237 3.35 2.08 15.04
C ILE A 237 2.14 3.01 14.86
N ALA A 238 2.11 4.17 15.52
CA ALA A 238 1.00 5.09 15.36
C ALA A 238 0.83 5.61 13.92
N LEU A 239 1.92 5.78 13.17
CA LEU A 239 1.89 6.12 11.74
C LEU A 239 1.50 4.94 10.86
N ALA A 240 1.85 3.71 11.24
CA ALA A 240 1.52 2.50 10.48
C ALA A 240 0.00 2.21 10.45
N PHE A 241 -0.74 2.64 11.48
CA PHE A 241 -2.18 2.44 11.63
C PHE A 241 -3.00 3.73 11.42
N GLU A 242 -2.54 4.63 10.55
CA GLU A 242 -3.37 5.76 10.12
C GLU A 242 -4.52 5.31 9.23
N ALA A 243 -5.63 6.06 9.29
CA ALA A 243 -6.81 5.82 8.48
C ALA A 243 -6.57 6.17 7.01
N SER A 244 -7.23 5.43 6.12
CA SER A 244 -7.22 5.64 4.67
C SER A 244 -7.62 7.07 4.28
N GLU A 245 -6.95 7.62 3.29
CA GLU A 245 -7.30 8.92 2.72
C GLU A 245 -8.56 8.82 1.84
N ALA A 246 -9.38 9.87 1.81
CA ALA A 246 -10.70 9.83 1.16
C ALA A 246 -10.60 9.62 -0.37
N ASP A 247 -9.49 10.01 -0.96
CA ASP A 247 -9.19 9.93 -2.39
C ASP A 247 -8.32 8.72 -2.77
N ILE A 248 -8.13 7.74 -1.86
CA ILE A 248 -7.26 6.58 -2.08
C ILE A 248 -7.65 5.75 -3.32
N MET A 249 -8.95 5.69 -3.64
CA MET A 249 -9.51 5.03 -4.83
C MET A 249 -9.77 5.99 -6.01
N GLN A 250 -9.35 7.25 -5.92
CA GLN A 250 -9.47 8.24 -7.01
C GLN A 250 -8.13 8.51 -7.70
N ARG A 251 -7.03 7.99 -7.12
CA ARG A 251 -5.68 8.09 -7.66
C ARG A 251 -5.40 6.92 -8.61
N PRO A 252 -4.64 7.12 -9.71
CA PRO A 252 -4.21 6.02 -10.56
C PRO A 252 -3.26 5.07 -9.82
N PRO A 253 -3.07 3.83 -10.30
CA PRO A 253 -2.05 2.93 -9.78
C PRO A 253 -0.66 3.55 -9.87
N ARG A 254 0.16 3.34 -8.84
CA ARG A 254 1.55 3.82 -8.84
C ARG A 254 2.37 3.13 -9.92
N GLU A 255 3.36 3.85 -10.44
CA GLU A 255 4.35 3.26 -11.34
C GLU A 255 5.23 2.24 -10.61
N ARG A 256 5.64 1.17 -11.32
CA ARG A 256 6.52 0.13 -10.76
C ARG A 256 7.91 0.65 -10.41
N SER A 257 8.40 1.60 -11.19
CA SER A 257 9.73 2.21 -11.08
C SER A 257 9.79 3.35 -10.06
N GLU A 258 8.67 3.72 -9.42
CA GLU A 258 8.66 4.83 -8.48
C GLU A 258 9.57 4.51 -7.26
N PRO A 259 10.63 5.33 -7.03
CA PRO A 259 11.56 5.06 -5.94
C PRO A 259 10.91 5.41 -4.59
N LEU A 260 11.14 4.56 -3.59
CA LEU A 260 10.73 4.86 -2.20
C LEU A 260 11.43 6.12 -1.67
N LEU A 261 12.69 6.36 -2.06
CA LEU A 261 13.46 7.54 -1.70
C LEU A 261 13.34 8.62 -2.78
N SER A 262 12.30 9.46 -2.67
CA SER A 262 12.16 10.62 -3.55
C SER A 262 13.21 11.69 -3.24
N ARG A 263 13.52 12.55 -4.23
CA ARG A 263 14.42 13.71 -4.02
C ARG A 263 13.95 14.61 -2.88
N SER A 264 12.63 14.75 -2.73
CA SER A 264 12.03 15.48 -1.60
C SER A 264 12.31 14.82 -0.26
N LEU A 265 12.30 13.49 -0.18
CA LEU A 265 12.62 12.77 1.05
C LEU A 265 14.11 12.91 1.38
N VAL A 266 14.99 12.79 0.39
CA VAL A 266 16.45 13.02 0.59
C VAL A 266 16.73 14.42 1.14
N TRP A 267 16.08 15.45 0.60
CA TRP A 267 16.18 16.80 1.13
C TRP A 267 15.70 16.89 2.59
N HIS A 268 14.58 16.26 2.93
CA HIS A 268 14.09 16.22 4.32
C HIS A 268 15.05 15.48 5.24
N ILE A 269 15.68 14.38 4.80
CA ILE A 269 16.69 13.67 5.57
C ILE A 269 17.82 14.62 5.98
N VAL A 270 18.36 15.37 5.02
CA VAL A 270 19.43 16.34 5.29
C VAL A 270 18.96 17.47 6.19
N LEU A 271 17.82 18.09 5.87
CA LEU A 271 17.26 19.21 6.65
C LEU A 271 17.01 18.82 8.11
N VAL A 272 16.31 17.72 8.34
CA VAL A 272 15.98 17.24 9.69
C VAL A 272 17.25 16.83 10.42
N ALA A 273 18.21 16.21 9.75
CA ALA A 273 19.47 15.85 10.40
C ALA A 273 20.24 17.08 10.90
N VAL A 274 20.32 18.14 10.09
CA VAL A 274 20.95 19.41 10.50
C VAL A 274 20.17 20.05 11.64
N LEU A 275 18.84 20.07 11.60
CA LEU A 275 18.02 20.62 12.68
C LEU A 275 18.21 19.83 13.98
N PHE A 276 18.19 18.49 13.93
CA PHE A 276 18.43 17.60 15.07
C PHE A 276 19.81 17.85 15.68
N LEU A 277 20.85 17.94 14.83
CA LEU A 277 22.20 18.29 15.27
C LEU A 277 22.21 19.64 16.00
N MET A 278 21.64 20.69 15.42
CA MET A 278 21.61 22.01 16.05
C MET A 278 20.80 22.03 17.36
N GLY A 279 19.64 21.38 17.39
CA GLY A 279 18.76 21.35 18.57
C GLY A 279 19.38 20.58 19.74
N VAL A 280 19.79 19.33 19.48
CA VAL A 280 20.34 18.43 20.50
C VAL A 280 21.73 18.88 20.95
N PHE A 281 22.61 19.25 20.02
CA PHE A 281 23.94 19.73 20.39
C PHE A 281 23.90 21.13 21.01
N GLY A 282 22.98 21.98 20.54
CA GLY A 282 22.76 23.33 21.06
C GLY A 282 22.30 23.30 22.52
N ILE A 283 21.28 22.49 22.85
CA ILE A 283 20.80 22.38 24.24
C ILE A 283 21.86 21.74 25.14
N PHE A 284 22.61 20.75 24.64
CA PHE A 284 23.69 20.11 25.39
C PHE A 284 24.77 21.14 25.77
N ARG A 285 25.24 21.93 24.80
CA ARG A 285 26.24 22.99 25.03
C ARG A 285 25.70 24.10 25.92
N PHE A 286 24.43 24.48 25.75
CA PHE A 286 23.77 25.44 26.61
C PHE A 286 23.77 24.98 28.08
N ALA A 287 23.40 23.72 28.34
CA ALA A 287 23.38 23.16 29.69
C ALA A 287 24.78 23.13 30.34
N ILE A 288 25.81 22.73 29.58
CA ILE A 288 27.20 22.75 30.06
C ILE A 288 27.67 24.18 30.38
N ASN A 289 27.35 25.15 29.52
CA ASN A 289 27.72 26.56 29.74
C ASN A 289 27.02 27.20 30.95
N GLN A 290 25.81 26.72 31.27
CA GLN A 290 25.06 27.11 32.48
C GLN A 290 25.62 26.46 33.76
N GLY A 291 26.64 25.60 33.65
CA GLY A 291 27.27 24.93 34.79
C GLY A 291 26.55 23.68 35.27
N HIS A 292 25.61 23.13 34.49
CA HIS A 292 24.99 21.84 34.81
C HIS A 292 25.98 20.69 34.63
N SER A 293 25.71 19.57 35.32
CA SER A 293 26.47 18.34 35.15
C SER A 293 26.24 17.72 33.76
N VAL A 294 27.17 16.85 33.35
CA VAL A 294 27.09 16.16 32.06
C VAL A 294 25.82 15.29 31.97
N GLU A 295 25.41 14.66 33.07
CA GLU A 295 24.22 13.80 33.14
C GLU A 295 22.93 14.61 32.93
N ILE A 296 22.84 15.82 33.50
CA ILE A 296 21.70 16.73 33.27
C ILE A 296 21.70 17.18 31.80
N ALA A 297 22.86 17.57 31.27
CA ALA A 297 22.99 17.99 29.87
C ALA A 297 22.60 16.86 28.90
N GLN A 298 23.01 15.61 29.18
CA GLN A 298 22.63 14.44 28.39
C GLN A 298 21.13 14.15 28.48
N THR A 299 20.53 14.31 29.67
CA THR A 299 19.09 14.13 29.83
C THR A 299 18.30 15.22 29.09
N MET A 300 18.76 16.47 29.10
CA MET A 300 18.18 17.56 28.31
C MET A 300 18.29 17.31 26.80
N ALA A 301 19.45 16.83 26.34
CA ALA A 301 19.67 16.46 24.95
C ALA A 301 18.74 15.32 24.50
N MET A 302 18.59 14.28 25.31
CA MET A 302 17.66 13.18 25.07
C MET A 302 16.20 13.66 25.04
N ASN A 303 15.77 14.46 26.01
CA ASN A 303 14.41 15.03 26.05
C ASN A 303 14.11 15.90 24.84
N THR A 304 15.10 16.69 24.40
CA THR A 304 15.00 17.52 23.20
C THR A 304 14.88 16.67 21.95
N LEU A 305 15.68 15.61 21.82
CA LEU A 305 15.59 14.66 20.71
C LEU A 305 14.18 14.03 20.62
N VAL A 306 13.67 13.51 21.73
CA VAL A 306 12.33 12.90 21.79
C VAL A 306 11.23 13.92 21.47
N ALA A 307 11.34 15.15 21.98
CA ALA A 307 10.41 16.22 21.64
C ALA A 307 10.44 16.53 20.14
N MET A 308 11.63 16.68 19.55
CA MET A 308 11.79 16.92 18.11
C MET A 308 11.20 15.79 17.26
N GLN A 309 11.35 14.52 17.67
CA GLN A 309 10.72 13.37 17.01
C GLN A 309 9.19 13.42 17.05
N ALA A 310 8.60 13.73 18.22
CA ALA A 310 7.16 13.83 18.38
C ALA A 310 6.59 14.97 17.53
N PHE A 311 7.23 16.13 17.52
CA PHE A 311 6.84 17.25 16.68
C PHE A 311 7.04 16.98 15.18
N TYR A 312 8.12 16.27 14.81
CA TYR A 312 8.33 15.84 13.42
C TYR A 312 7.27 14.83 12.96
N LEU A 313 6.79 13.94 13.84
CA LEU A 313 5.66 13.06 13.54
C LEU A 313 4.41 13.86 13.17
N LEU A 314 4.09 14.91 13.94
CA LEU A 314 2.95 15.79 13.65
C LEU A 314 3.09 16.50 12.30
N PHE A 315 4.32 16.81 11.88
CA PHE A 315 4.59 17.35 10.55
C PHE A 315 4.34 16.33 9.43
N ILE A 316 4.89 15.10 9.56
CA ILE A 316 4.75 14.05 8.54
C ILE A 316 3.29 13.75 8.23
N ARG A 317 2.44 13.77 9.26
CA ARG A 317 1.00 13.54 9.12
C ARG A 317 0.28 14.60 8.27
N ASN A 318 0.83 15.81 8.15
CA ASN A 318 0.27 16.91 7.36
C ASN A 318 1.17 17.30 6.18
N LYS A 319 2.03 16.38 5.73
CA LYS A 319 3.01 16.67 4.68
C LYS A 319 2.35 17.03 3.33
N ASP A 320 1.23 16.38 3.02
CA ASP A 320 0.56 16.52 1.72
C ASP A 320 -0.64 17.49 1.76
N THR A 321 -0.89 18.14 2.90
CA THR A 321 -1.97 19.13 3.06
C THR A 321 -1.44 20.56 3.12
N VAL A 322 -2.10 21.46 2.37
CA VAL A 322 -1.74 22.89 2.30
C VAL A 322 -2.13 23.65 3.58
N ALA A 323 -3.13 23.17 4.33
CA ALA A 323 -3.64 23.81 5.53
C ALA A 323 -3.52 22.90 6.76
N LEU A 324 -3.01 23.45 7.87
CA LEU A 324 -3.08 22.85 9.20
C LEU A 324 -4.55 22.80 9.65
N THR A 325 -5.28 21.74 9.29
CA THR A 325 -6.64 21.54 9.79
C THR A 325 -6.56 20.85 11.15
N TRP A 326 -6.91 21.56 12.23
CA TRP A 326 -6.99 21.02 13.59
C TRP A 326 -7.84 19.75 13.69
N GLY A 327 -8.90 19.63 12.89
CA GLY A 327 -9.71 18.42 12.78
C GLY A 327 -8.94 17.21 12.28
N LYS A 328 -8.03 17.38 11.30
CA LYS A 328 -7.14 16.30 10.84
C LYS A 328 -6.10 15.97 11.89
N LEU A 329 -5.52 16.96 12.58
CA LEU A 329 -4.59 16.73 13.71
C LEU A 329 -5.21 15.95 14.88
N MET A 330 -6.52 16.03 15.12
CA MET A 330 -7.17 15.28 16.21
C MET A 330 -7.87 14.00 15.77
N ALA A 331 -7.93 13.71 14.45
CA ALA A 331 -8.70 12.60 13.90
C ALA A 331 -8.21 11.20 14.35
N THR A 332 -6.91 11.00 14.50
CA THR A 332 -6.33 9.66 14.79
C THR A 332 -5.98 9.56 16.27
N ARG A 333 -6.87 8.96 17.07
CA ARG A 333 -6.68 8.78 18.52
C ARG A 333 -5.38 8.03 18.87
N LEU A 334 -4.96 7.06 18.05
CA LEU A 334 -3.75 6.26 18.29
C LEU A 334 -2.48 7.11 18.36
N VAL A 335 -2.35 8.15 17.53
CA VAL A 335 -1.17 9.03 17.53
C VAL A 335 -1.04 9.78 18.85
N TRP A 336 -2.15 10.30 19.37
CA TRP A 336 -2.14 11.00 20.66
C TRP A 336 -1.90 10.06 21.82
N LEU A 337 -2.42 8.82 21.76
CA LEU A 337 -2.11 7.79 22.75
C LEU A 337 -0.61 7.43 22.72
N ALA A 338 -0.01 7.32 21.54
CA ALA A 338 1.42 7.06 21.39
C ALA A 338 2.28 8.22 21.92
N ILE A 339 1.94 9.47 21.58
CA ILE A 339 2.64 10.65 22.11
C ILE A 339 2.49 10.73 23.64
N ALA A 340 1.30 10.46 24.18
CA ALA A 340 1.08 10.44 25.62
C ALA A 340 1.87 9.31 26.30
N ALA A 341 1.92 8.12 25.72
CA ALA A 341 2.71 7.01 26.23
C ALA A 341 4.21 7.32 26.25
N VAL A 342 4.74 7.92 25.17
CA VAL A 342 6.12 8.40 25.10
C VAL A 342 6.39 9.47 26.14
N LEU A 343 5.48 10.44 26.30
CA LEU A 343 5.60 11.50 27.29
C LEU A 343 5.66 10.92 28.71
N VAL A 344 4.76 9.99 29.05
CA VAL A 344 4.75 9.32 30.36
C VAL A 344 6.05 8.53 30.57
N GLY A 345 6.51 7.78 29.56
CA GLY A 345 7.79 7.07 29.62
C GLY A 345 8.97 8.02 29.84
N GLN A 346 8.96 9.18 29.17
CA GLN A 346 10.04 10.15 29.24
C GLN A 346 10.07 10.93 30.56
N LEU A 347 8.90 11.23 31.14
CA LEU A 347 8.79 11.73 32.50
C LEU A 347 9.27 10.69 33.51
N GLY A 348 8.95 9.41 33.28
CA GLY A 348 9.46 8.29 34.04
C GLY A 348 10.99 8.26 34.05
N LEU A 349 11.63 8.31 32.89
CA LEU A 349 13.09 8.35 32.77
C LEU A 349 13.71 9.59 33.42
N THR A 350 13.06 10.74 33.33
CA THR A 350 13.62 11.99 33.86
C THR A 350 13.53 12.04 35.38
N TYR A 351 12.49 11.47 36.01
CA TYR A 351 12.20 11.71 37.43
C TYR A 351 12.15 10.46 38.32
N LEU A 352 12.06 9.24 37.77
CA LEU A 352 12.04 8.02 38.60
C LEU A 352 13.47 7.54 38.92
N PRO A 353 13.87 7.44 40.20
CA PRO A 353 15.24 7.07 40.58
C PRO A 353 15.71 5.70 40.07
N LEU A 354 14.78 4.74 39.95
CA LEU A 354 15.11 3.41 39.42
C LEU A 354 15.54 3.48 37.96
N LEU A 355 14.81 4.26 37.15
CA LEU A 355 15.09 4.41 35.73
C LEU A 355 16.32 5.29 35.49
N GLN A 356 16.52 6.33 36.31
CA GLN A 356 17.72 7.17 36.27
C GLN A 356 19.02 6.37 36.41
N ARG A 357 19.05 5.38 37.31
CA ARG A 357 20.22 4.51 37.51
C ARG A 357 20.51 3.63 36.30
N VAL A 358 19.47 3.13 35.62
CA VAL A 358 19.62 2.24 34.47
C VAL A 358 20.05 3.02 33.23
N PHE A 359 19.40 4.16 32.96
CA PHE A 359 19.58 4.92 31.72
C PHE A 359 20.57 6.09 31.85
N ALA A 360 21.25 6.20 33.00
CA ALA A 360 22.19 7.28 33.31
C ALA A 360 21.57 8.67 33.05
N THR A 361 20.34 8.89 33.52
CA THR A 361 19.63 10.18 33.44
C THR A 361 19.63 10.90 34.77
N ALA A 362 19.42 12.21 34.74
CA ALA A 362 19.38 13.09 35.90
C ALA A 362 18.11 13.95 35.90
N PRO A 363 17.62 14.38 37.07
CA PRO A 363 16.42 15.20 37.15
C PRO A 363 16.66 16.56 36.49
N VAL A 364 15.94 16.82 35.40
CA VAL A 364 15.97 18.11 34.70
C VAL A 364 14.98 19.05 35.39
N PRO A 365 15.36 20.29 35.75
CA PRO A 365 14.41 21.21 36.35
C PRO A 365 13.34 21.65 35.34
N GLY A 366 12.17 22.05 35.86
CA GLY A 366 10.98 22.32 35.04
C GLY A 366 11.18 23.36 33.91
N PRO A 367 11.86 24.51 34.14
CA PRO A 367 12.14 25.48 33.09
C PRO A 367 12.97 24.93 31.93
N GLU A 368 13.95 24.08 32.22
CA GLU A 368 14.85 23.45 31.25
C GLU A 368 14.12 22.39 30.42
N MET A 369 13.15 21.70 31.02
CA MET A 369 12.24 20.82 30.29
C MET A 369 11.39 21.60 29.27
N LEU A 370 10.94 22.80 29.62
CA LEU A 370 10.20 23.66 28.70
C LEU A 370 11.06 24.05 27.49
N PHE A 371 12.35 24.33 27.66
CA PHE A 371 13.25 24.60 26.53
C PHE A 371 13.33 23.40 25.57
N SER A 372 13.37 22.17 26.09
CA SER A 372 13.39 20.96 25.26
C SER A 372 12.13 20.85 24.39
N LEU A 373 10.95 21.14 24.97
CA LEU A 373 9.69 21.18 24.23
C LEU A 373 9.63 22.32 23.21
N LEU A 374 10.11 23.52 23.59
CA LEU A 374 10.15 24.69 22.71
C LEU A 374 11.05 24.49 21.49
N ILE A 375 12.18 23.79 21.64
CA ILE A 375 13.04 23.42 20.50
C ILE A 375 12.31 22.47 19.55
N GLY A 376 11.59 21.48 20.09
CA GLY A 376 10.74 20.60 19.27
C GLY A 376 9.65 21.37 18.52
N ALA A 377 8.97 22.30 19.19
CA ALA A 377 7.97 23.17 18.55
C ALA A 377 8.60 24.09 17.49
N ALA A 378 9.78 24.64 17.76
CA ALA A 378 10.52 25.46 16.81
C ALA A 378 10.90 24.66 15.55
N LEU A 379 11.34 23.41 15.70
CA LEU A 379 11.57 22.51 14.57
C LEU A 379 10.30 22.34 13.72
N PHE A 380 9.15 22.11 14.35
CA PHE A 380 7.88 21.99 13.64
C PHE A 380 7.59 23.25 12.81
N VAL A 381 7.74 24.44 13.42
CA VAL A 381 7.55 25.72 12.73
C VAL A 381 8.50 25.89 11.56
N VAL A 382 9.80 25.58 11.73
CA VAL A 382 10.81 25.71 10.67
C VAL A 382 10.47 24.81 9.48
N ILE A 383 10.13 23.54 9.72
CA ILE A 383 9.82 22.59 8.64
C ILE A 383 8.49 22.96 7.97
N GLU A 384 7.50 23.43 8.73
CA GLU A 384 6.23 23.89 8.16
C GLU A 384 6.40 25.14 7.29
N LEU A 385 7.23 26.10 7.70
CA LEU A 385 7.57 27.27 6.89
C LEU A 385 8.30 26.86 5.60
N GLU A 386 9.25 25.94 5.70
CA GLU A 386 9.97 25.41 4.54
C GLU A 386 9.02 24.71 3.55
N LYS A 387 8.06 23.90 4.05
CA LYS A 387 7.00 23.29 3.24
C LYS A 387 6.18 24.35 2.50
N GLN A 388 5.72 25.38 3.21
CA GLN A 388 4.90 26.44 2.61
C GLN A 388 5.66 27.25 1.54
N LEU A 389 6.94 27.54 1.78
CA LEU A 389 7.80 28.19 0.80
C LEU A 389 7.97 27.32 -0.45
N ARG A 390 8.25 26.02 -0.27
CA ARG A 390 8.39 25.08 -1.38
C ARG A 390 7.12 25.00 -2.22
N LEU A 391 5.96 24.84 -1.58
CA LEU A 391 4.67 24.78 -2.28
C LEU A 391 4.37 26.06 -3.06
N ARG A 392 4.71 27.25 -2.52
CA ARG A 392 4.57 28.53 -3.23
C ARG A 392 5.50 28.63 -4.45
N LEU A 393 6.74 28.18 -4.34
CA LEU A 393 7.71 28.22 -5.42
C LEU A 393 7.38 27.23 -6.55
N THR A 394 6.79 26.07 -6.23
CA THR A 394 6.35 25.09 -7.24
C THR A 394 5.10 25.57 -7.98
N LYS A 395 4.13 26.16 -7.27
CA LYS A 395 2.91 26.75 -7.89
C LYS A 395 3.18 27.97 -8.78
N GLY A 396 4.32 28.64 -8.63
CA GLY A 396 4.71 29.75 -9.50
C GLY A 396 5.46 29.31 -10.78
N ARG A 397 5.64 28.00 -10.99
CA ARG A 397 6.34 27.41 -12.14
C ARG A 397 5.42 26.64 -13.11
N GLU A 398 4.16 26.45 -12.73
CA GLU A 398 3.06 26.05 -13.61
C GLU A 398 2.29 27.31 -14.03
#